data_AF-A0A0Q7U8X5-F1
#
_entry.id   AF-A0A0Q7U8X5-F1
#
_cell.length_a   1.000
_cell.length_b   1.000
_cell.length_c   1.000
_cell.angle_alpha   90.00
_cell.angle_beta   90.00
_cell.angle_gamma   90.00
#
_symmetry.space_group_name_H-M   'P 1'
#
loop_
_entity.id
_entity.type
_entity.pdbx_description
1 polymer ?
#
loop_
_entity_poly.entity_id
_entity_poly.type
_entity_poly.pdbx_seq_one_letter_code
_entity_poly.pdbx_strand_id
1 'polypeptide(L)'
;MPMANRIFGRGQMLGAAFVVLLGLAAFAHIYVTQRQGDDAEAAAWSLDGPPCPTVDAATYVAAPGVAKVTTFEDASFEYRVGHMMCVHRPDAKGWGEHPVCQFTGPVLLAVKTPGTQAYFAPPLMSAVRVGVVDGKARCVLIPPFRMSDRR
;
A
#
# COMPACT_ATOMS: atom_id res chain seq x y z
N MET A 1 -16.70 -65.52 -22.46
CA MET A 1 -15.87 -64.33 -22.74
C MET A 1 -16.42 -63.14 -21.95
N PRO A 2 -15.71 -62.61 -20.93
CA PRO A 2 -15.96 -61.24 -20.49
C PRO A 2 -14.64 -60.49 -20.20
N MET A 3 -14.15 -59.68 -21.14
CA MET A 3 -13.00 -58.78 -20.91
C MET A 3 -13.23 -57.35 -21.41
N ALA A 4 -14.48 -56.92 -21.63
CA ALA A 4 -14.77 -55.60 -22.18
C ALA A 4 -15.04 -54.51 -21.12
N ASN A 5 -15.32 -54.85 -19.85
CA ASN A 5 -15.90 -53.89 -18.90
C ASN A 5 -14.88 -53.12 -18.02
N ARG A 6 -13.58 -53.47 -18.05
CA ARG A 6 -12.54 -52.77 -17.24
C ARG A 6 -11.83 -51.63 -17.96
N ILE A 7 -11.93 -51.55 -19.30
CA ILE A 7 -11.20 -50.57 -20.11
C ILE A 7 -11.90 -49.19 -20.08
N PHE A 8 -13.25 -49.18 -20.12
CA PHE A 8 -14.04 -47.95 -20.05
C PHE A 8 -13.91 -47.23 -18.69
N GLY A 9 -13.90 -47.98 -17.58
CA GLY A 9 -13.74 -47.39 -16.25
C GLY A 9 -12.36 -46.76 -16.02
N ARG A 10 -11.30 -47.35 -16.59
CA ARG A 10 -9.93 -46.85 -16.44
C ARG A 10 -9.66 -45.60 -17.29
N GLY A 11 -10.22 -45.55 -18.50
CA GLY A 11 -10.17 -44.36 -19.37
C GLY A 11 -10.95 -43.18 -18.80
N GLN A 12 -12.16 -43.41 -18.27
CA GLN A 12 -12.94 -42.37 -17.60
C GLN A 12 -12.28 -41.85 -16.32
N MET A 13 -11.67 -42.73 -15.53
CA MET A 13 -10.96 -42.34 -14.31
C MET A 13 -9.69 -41.51 -14.60
N LEU A 14 -8.96 -41.85 -15.67
CA LEU A 14 -7.82 -41.06 -16.14
C LEU A 14 -8.25 -39.69 -16.69
N GLY A 15 -9.33 -39.64 -17.46
CA GLY A 15 -9.90 -38.38 -17.95
C GLY A 15 -10.36 -37.47 -16.80
N ALA A 16 -11.05 -38.02 -15.80
CA ALA A 16 -11.47 -37.28 -14.62
C ALA A 16 -10.28 -36.76 -13.80
N ALA A 17 -9.26 -37.60 -13.57
CA ALA A 17 -8.04 -37.19 -12.87
C ALA A 17 -7.32 -36.06 -13.60
N PHE A 18 -7.25 -36.11 -14.94
CA PHE A 18 -6.63 -35.06 -15.74
C PHE A 18 -7.38 -33.72 -15.62
N VAL A 19 -8.72 -33.74 -15.67
CA VAL A 19 -9.53 -32.52 -15.48
C VAL A 19 -9.33 -31.93 -14.08
N VAL A 20 -9.30 -32.77 -13.05
CA VAL A 20 -9.05 -32.31 -11.66
C VAL A 20 -7.66 -31.69 -11.54
N LEU A 21 -6.63 -32.31 -12.10
CA LEU A 21 -5.26 -31.79 -12.05
C LEU A 21 -5.14 -30.45 -12.79
N LEU A 22 -5.75 -30.31 -13.96
CA LEU A 22 -5.79 -29.04 -14.68
C LEU A 22 -6.55 -27.96 -13.90
N GLY A 23 -7.67 -28.31 -13.28
CA GLY A 23 -8.44 -27.39 -12.44
C GLY A 23 -7.64 -26.89 -11.24
N LEU A 24 -6.95 -27.78 -10.53
CA LEU A 24 -6.08 -27.41 -9.41
C LEU A 24 -4.89 -26.55 -9.86
N ALA A 25 -4.26 -26.88 -10.99
CA ALA A 25 -3.16 -26.09 -11.54
C ALA A 25 -3.61 -24.67 -11.93
N ALA A 26 -4.76 -24.53 -12.60
CA ALA A 26 -5.33 -23.25 -12.96
C ALA A 26 -5.69 -22.42 -11.71
N PHE A 27 -6.33 -23.05 -10.72
CA PHE A 27 -6.66 -22.40 -9.46
C PHE A 27 -5.40 -21.92 -8.72
N ALA A 28 -4.37 -22.77 -8.60
CA ALA A 28 -3.12 -22.40 -7.96
C ALA A 28 -2.44 -21.22 -8.68
N HIS A 29 -2.45 -21.20 -10.02
CA HIS A 29 -1.89 -20.08 -10.79
C HIS A 29 -2.64 -18.76 -10.55
N ILE A 30 -3.97 -18.79 -10.55
CA ILE A 30 -4.79 -17.61 -10.24
C ILE A 30 -4.53 -17.14 -8.81
N TYR A 31 -4.51 -18.06 -7.84
CA TYR A 31 -4.26 -17.71 -6.45
C TYR A 31 -2.89 -17.05 -6.24
N VAL A 32 -1.84 -17.58 -6.86
CA VAL A 32 -0.49 -17.01 -6.76
C VAL A 32 -0.43 -15.61 -7.40
N THR A 33 -1.07 -15.41 -8.56
CA THR A 33 -1.06 -14.11 -9.23
C THR A 33 -1.84 -13.05 -8.46
N GLN A 34 -2.99 -13.41 -7.88
CA GLN A 34 -3.76 -12.54 -6.99
C GLN A 34 -2.93 -12.15 -5.77
N ARG A 35 -2.35 -13.13 -5.07
CA ARG A 35 -1.52 -12.88 -3.90
C ARG A 35 -0.31 -11.99 -4.20
N GLN A 36 0.34 -12.18 -5.36
CA GLN A 36 1.44 -11.31 -5.79
C GLN A 36 0.97 -9.87 -6.03
N GLY A 37 -0.24 -9.68 -6.55
CA GLY A 37 -0.87 -8.37 -6.68
C GLY A 37 -1.11 -7.72 -5.32
N ASP A 38 -1.70 -8.48 -4.39
CA ASP A 38 -1.97 -8.04 -3.02
C ASP A 38 -0.68 -7.67 -2.28
N ASP A 39 0.37 -8.50 -2.38
CA ASP A 39 1.67 -8.25 -1.76
C ASP A 39 2.36 -7.02 -2.37
N ALA A 40 2.24 -6.83 -3.68
CA ALA A 40 2.81 -5.67 -4.37
C ALA A 40 2.08 -4.38 -4.00
N GLU A 41 0.76 -4.39 -3.93
CA GLU A 41 -0.02 -3.28 -3.39
C GLU A 41 0.28 -3.06 -1.91
N ALA A 42 0.45 -4.14 -1.14
CA ALA A 42 0.76 -4.05 0.26
C ALA A 42 2.06 -3.28 0.49
N ALA A 43 3.12 -3.67 -0.24
CA ALA A 43 4.41 -3.01 -0.25
C ALA A 43 4.33 -1.58 -0.80
N ALA A 44 3.53 -1.35 -1.85
CA ALA A 44 3.35 -0.05 -2.47
C ALA A 44 2.77 0.99 -1.51
N TRP A 45 2.11 0.59 -0.41
CA TRP A 45 1.59 1.50 0.61
C TRP A 45 2.22 1.31 2.00
N SER A 46 3.33 0.57 2.10
CA SER A 46 4.00 0.34 3.37
C SER A 46 4.48 1.66 4.02
N LEU A 47 4.44 1.74 5.35
CA LEU A 47 5.05 2.82 6.14
C LEU A 47 6.50 2.50 6.53
N ASP A 48 7.14 1.57 5.83
CA ASP A 48 8.55 1.25 5.98
C ASP A 48 9.40 2.22 5.15
N GLY A 49 10.41 2.79 5.78
CA GLY A 49 11.33 3.73 5.14
C GLY A 49 11.94 4.71 6.14
N PRO A 50 12.88 5.55 5.67
CA PRO A 50 13.46 6.60 6.49
C PRO A 50 12.37 7.57 6.95
N PRO A 51 12.34 7.97 8.23
CA PRO A 51 11.39 8.96 8.71
C PRO A 51 11.63 10.31 8.03
N CYS A 52 10.55 11.05 7.77
CA CYS A 52 10.66 12.40 7.24
C CYS A 52 11.32 13.33 8.28
N PRO A 53 12.14 14.31 7.84
CA PRO A 53 12.61 15.36 8.74
C PRO A 53 11.43 16.12 9.34
N THR A 54 11.51 16.44 10.63
CA THR A 54 10.50 17.21 11.36
C THR A 54 10.92 18.66 11.51
N VAL A 55 9.94 19.55 11.61
CA VAL A 55 10.15 20.97 11.94
C VAL A 55 9.24 21.37 13.10
N ASP A 56 9.58 22.46 13.79
CA ASP A 56 8.70 23.02 14.79
C ASP A 56 7.54 23.82 14.15
N ALA A 57 6.52 24.10 14.97
CA ALA A 57 5.32 24.82 14.53
C ALA A 57 5.63 26.25 14.06
N ALA A 58 6.57 26.94 14.71
CA ALA A 58 6.92 28.32 14.38
C ALA A 58 7.54 28.41 12.98
N THR A 59 8.46 27.49 12.68
CA THR A 59 9.10 27.32 11.37
C THR A 59 8.07 26.96 10.31
N TYR A 60 7.13 26.07 10.62
CA TYR A 60 6.08 25.69 9.68
C TYR A 60 5.15 26.86 9.32
N VAL A 61 4.74 27.66 10.32
CA VAL A 61 3.85 28.82 10.14
C VAL A 61 4.56 29.96 9.41
N ALA A 62 5.85 30.17 9.68
CA ALA A 62 6.65 31.21 9.03
C ALA A 62 6.92 30.91 7.54
N ALA A 63 6.73 29.67 7.10
CA ALA A 63 7.05 29.30 5.73
C ALA A 63 6.08 29.92 4.69
N PRO A 64 6.60 30.42 3.56
CA PRO A 64 5.79 31.09 2.55
C PRO A 64 4.92 30.10 1.75
N GLY A 65 3.90 30.64 1.08
CA GLY A 65 3.01 29.89 0.19
C GLY A 65 1.68 29.50 0.83
N VAL A 66 0.66 29.32 -0.03
CA VAL A 66 -0.69 28.99 0.41
C VAL A 66 -0.76 27.50 0.70
N ALA A 67 -1.18 27.17 1.93
CA ALA A 67 -1.41 25.81 2.33
C ALA A 67 -2.75 25.29 1.80
N LYS A 68 -2.73 24.07 1.28
CA LYS A 68 -3.92 23.29 0.95
C LYS A 68 -4.24 22.43 2.16
N VAL A 69 -5.49 22.46 2.60
CA VAL A 69 -5.97 21.62 3.70
C VAL A 69 -6.91 20.58 3.11
N THR A 70 -6.63 19.31 3.38
CA THR A 70 -7.51 18.21 3.03
C THR A 70 -7.75 17.34 4.25
N THR A 71 -9.01 17.07 4.55
CA THR A 71 -9.41 16.18 5.64
C THR A 71 -9.67 14.79 5.10
N PHE A 72 -9.20 13.77 5.82
CA PHE A 72 -9.51 12.38 5.56
C PHE A 72 -9.75 11.71 6.91
N GLU A 73 -11.00 11.28 7.12
CA GLU A 73 -11.51 10.82 8.42
C GLU A 73 -11.30 11.87 9.53
N ASP A 74 -10.69 11.47 10.64
CA ASP A 74 -10.41 12.31 11.81
C ASP A 74 -9.08 13.07 11.69
N ALA A 75 -8.39 12.95 10.55
CA ALA A 75 -7.11 13.60 10.30
C ALA A 75 -7.24 14.74 9.28
N SER A 76 -6.55 15.84 9.56
CA SER A 76 -6.40 16.97 8.65
C SER A 76 -4.95 17.08 8.20
N PHE A 77 -4.77 17.09 6.89
CA PHE A 77 -3.47 17.17 6.23
C PHE A 77 -3.35 18.54 5.58
N GLU A 78 -2.31 19.26 5.95
CA GLU A 78 -2.01 20.57 5.41
C GLU A 78 -0.69 20.52 4.63
N TYR A 79 -0.70 20.90 3.36
CA TYR A 79 0.47 20.82 2.48
C TYR A 79 0.46 21.91 1.41
N ARG A 80 1.64 22.37 0.98
CA ARG A 80 1.75 23.51 0.05
C ARG A 80 1.87 23.10 -1.43
N VAL A 81 2.47 21.94 -1.73
CA VAL A 81 2.80 21.49 -3.09
C VAL A 81 2.50 20.01 -3.26
N GLY A 82 2.21 19.59 -4.49
CA GLY A 82 1.96 18.20 -4.85
C GLY A 82 0.49 17.82 -4.78
N HIS A 83 0.25 16.52 -4.91
CA HIS A 83 -1.06 15.88 -4.82
C HIS A 83 -1.07 14.90 -3.65
N MET A 84 -2.26 14.66 -3.11
CA MET A 84 -2.52 13.71 -2.05
C MET A 84 -3.45 12.61 -2.56
N MET A 85 -3.15 11.36 -2.21
CA MET A 85 -4.01 10.20 -2.46
C MET A 85 -4.04 9.35 -1.20
N CYS A 86 -5.22 9.01 -0.70
CA CYS A 86 -5.39 8.27 0.55
C CYS A 86 -6.11 6.95 0.32
N VAL A 87 -5.74 5.95 1.10
CA VAL A 87 -6.39 4.64 1.18
C VAL A 87 -6.42 4.16 2.63
N HIS A 88 -7.32 3.25 2.93
CA HIS A 88 -7.32 2.50 4.18
C HIS A 88 -6.40 1.30 4.06
N ARG A 89 -5.58 1.07 5.08
CA ARG A 89 -4.68 -0.08 5.12
C ARG A 89 -4.82 -0.82 6.45
N PRO A 90 -4.79 -2.16 6.44
CA PRO A 90 -4.70 -2.91 7.68
C PRO A 90 -3.41 -2.53 8.42
N ASP A 91 -3.44 -2.54 9.74
CA ASP A 91 -2.23 -2.37 10.55
C ASP A 91 -1.20 -3.49 10.26
N ALA A 92 0.04 -3.31 10.75
CA ALA A 92 1.10 -4.31 10.56
C ALA A 92 0.80 -5.68 11.20
N LYS A 93 -0.21 -5.75 12.09
CA LYS A 93 -0.62 -6.97 12.79
C LYS A 93 -1.88 -7.60 12.17
N GLY A 94 -2.49 -6.96 11.15
CA GLY A 94 -3.76 -7.36 10.53
C GLY A 94 -5.02 -6.99 11.32
N TRP A 95 -4.91 -6.18 12.37
CA TRP A 95 -6.02 -5.76 13.24
C TRP A 95 -6.37 -4.29 13.04
N GLY A 96 -7.55 -4.04 12.50
CA GLY A 96 -8.04 -2.68 12.25
C GLY A 96 -7.38 -2.03 11.03
N GLU A 97 -8.02 -0.97 10.56
CA GLU A 97 -7.57 -0.17 9.42
C GLU A 97 -7.12 1.20 9.88
N HIS A 98 -6.11 1.75 9.20
CA HIS A 98 -5.65 3.10 9.42
C HIS A 98 -5.53 3.85 8.09
N PRO A 99 -5.78 5.16 8.09
CA PRO A 99 -5.64 5.96 6.89
C PRO A 99 -4.16 6.13 6.55
N VAL A 100 -3.83 5.88 5.29
CA VAL A 100 -2.50 6.07 4.72
C VAL A 100 -2.61 6.95 3.49
N CYS A 101 -1.95 8.10 3.52
CA CYS A 101 -1.94 9.09 2.46
C CYS A 101 -0.54 9.22 1.84
N GLN A 102 -0.48 9.15 0.52
CA GLN A 102 0.73 9.40 -0.27
C GLN A 102 0.71 10.81 -0.85
N PHE A 103 1.85 11.48 -0.77
CA PHE A 103 2.08 12.79 -1.33
C PHE A 103 3.20 12.75 -2.37
N THR A 104 2.99 13.35 -3.53
CA THR A 104 3.94 13.27 -4.66
C THR A 104 5.19 14.14 -4.48
N GLY A 105 5.18 15.10 -3.57
CA GLY A 105 6.29 16.03 -3.36
C GLY A 105 5.92 17.22 -2.47
N PRO A 106 5.44 16.99 -1.24
CA PRO A 106 5.10 18.09 -0.36
C PRO A 106 6.39 18.74 0.17
N VAL A 107 6.48 20.06 0.09
CA VAL A 107 7.61 20.82 0.64
C VAL A 107 7.52 20.91 2.17
N LEU A 108 6.30 21.10 2.67
CA LEU A 108 5.96 21.14 4.08
C LEU A 108 4.62 20.45 4.27
N LEU A 109 4.51 19.70 5.36
CA LEU A 109 3.33 18.92 5.68
C LEU A 109 3.01 19.06 7.18
N ALA A 110 1.81 19.53 7.51
CA ALA A 110 1.27 19.37 8.85
C ALA A 110 0.21 18.26 8.85
N VAL A 111 0.21 17.47 9.91
CA VAL A 111 -0.77 16.41 10.13
C VAL A 111 -1.37 16.65 11.49
N LYS A 112 -2.68 16.95 11.50
CA LYS A 112 -3.44 17.16 12.72
C LYS A 112 -4.38 15.98 12.91
N THR A 113 -4.26 15.31 14.05
CA THR A 113 -5.17 14.28 14.55
C THR A 113 -5.95 14.84 15.75
N PRO A 114 -6.97 14.15 16.29
CA PRO A 114 -7.74 14.67 17.42
C PRO A 114 -6.89 14.97 18.66
N GLY A 115 -5.79 14.25 18.86
CA GLY A 115 -4.93 14.38 20.04
C GLY A 115 -3.55 14.98 19.79
N THR A 116 -3.08 15.06 18.53
CA THR A 116 -1.71 15.49 18.23
C THR A 116 -1.61 16.29 16.95
N GLN A 117 -0.59 17.12 16.85
CA GLN A 117 -0.21 17.77 15.60
C GLN A 117 1.27 17.58 15.36
N ALA A 118 1.64 17.14 14.16
CA ALA A 118 3.01 16.92 13.74
C ALA A 118 3.31 17.74 12.48
N TYR A 119 4.55 18.21 12.37
CA TYR A 119 5.02 18.99 11.22
C TYR A 119 6.26 18.33 10.63
N PHE A 120 6.25 18.17 9.31
CA PHE A 120 7.30 17.53 8.54
C PHE A 120 7.78 18.49 7.44
N ALA A 121 9.09 18.44 7.18
CA ALA A 121 9.74 19.12 6.07
C ALA A 121 10.50 18.09 5.23
N PRO A 122 9.80 17.34 4.37
CA PRO A 122 10.45 16.41 3.45
C PRO A 122 11.44 17.16 2.54
N PRO A 123 12.52 16.49 2.10
CA PRO A 123 13.41 17.07 1.11
C PRO A 123 12.63 17.45 -0.15
N LEU A 124 13.07 18.52 -0.81
CA LEU A 124 12.40 19.10 -1.96
C LEU A 124 12.12 18.03 -3.04
N MET A 125 10.89 18.01 -3.55
CA MET A 125 10.41 17.06 -4.58
C MET A 125 10.48 15.58 -4.18
N SER A 126 10.64 15.26 -2.89
CA SER A 126 10.57 13.87 -2.41
C SER A 126 9.12 13.47 -2.14
N ALA A 127 8.71 12.34 -2.73
CA ALA A 127 7.43 11.75 -2.37
C ALA A 127 7.48 11.19 -0.95
N VAL A 128 6.38 11.31 -0.22
CA VAL A 128 6.26 10.81 1.15
C VAL A 128 4.97 10.05 1.34
N ARG A 129 4.97 9.18 2.34
CA ARG A 129 3.78 8.51 2.82
C ARG A 129 3.55 8.86 4.28
N VAL A 130 2.32 9.17 4.61
CA VAL A 130 1.90 9.47 5.97
C VAL A 130 0.77 8.54 6.36
N GLY A 131 0.96 7.84 7.47
CA GLY A 131 -0.11 7.09 8.12
C GLY A 131 -0.46 7.69 9.47
N VAL A 132 -1.69 7.52 9.91
CA VAL A 132 -2.09 7.81 11.29
C VAL A 132 -2.24 6.50 12.04
N VAL A 133 -1.21 6.14 12.81
CA VAL A 133 -1.17 4.87 13.56
C VAL A 133 -1.30 5.19 15.04
N ASP A 134 -2.24 4.55 15.73
CA ASP A 134 -2.54 4.80 17.14
C ASP A 134 -2.79 6.29 17.45
N GLY A 135 -3.45 7.00 16.53
CA GLY A 135 -3.74 8.43 16.65
C GLY A 135 -2.54 9.36 16.44
N LYS A 136 -1.36 8.82 16.09
CA LYS A 136 -0.13 9.58 15.83
C LYS A 136 0.24 9.55 14.36
N ALA A 137 0.66 10.71 13.84
CA ALA A 137 1.16 10.80 12.48
C ALA A 137 2.56 10.18 12.35
N ARG A 138 2.73 9.29 11.38
CA ARG A 138 4.03 8.72 10.97
C ARG A 138 4.28 9.08 9.51
N CYS A 139 5.37 9.78 9.24
CA CYS A 139 5.79 10.15 7.88
C CYS A 139 7.05 9.38 7.49
N VAL A 140 7.05 8.79 6.31
CA VAL A 140 8.22 8.14 5.70
C VAL A 140 8.48 8.64 4.29
N LEU A 141 9.76 8.68 3.92
CA LEU A 141 10.20 9.01 2.56
C LEU A 141 9.97 7.81 1.64
N ILE A 142 9.33 8.06 0.50
CA ILE A 142 9.21 7.06 -0.56
C ILE A 142 10.48 7.14 -1.42
N PRO A 143 11.24 6.04 -1.55
CA PRO A 143 12.44 6.05 -2.38
C PRO A 143 12.08 6.35 -3.84
N PRO A 144 12.95 7.06 -4.58
CA PRO A 144 12.70 7.33 -5.99
C PRO A 144 12.60 6.03 -6.76
N PHE A 145 11.68 5.96 -7.71
CA PHE A 145 11.55 4.81 -8.59
C PHE A 145 12.86 4.60 -9.35
N ARG A 146 13.45 3.42 -9.21
CA ARG A 146 14.55 2.97 -10.05
C ARG A 146 14.01 1.93 -11.01
N MET A 147 13.99 2.25 -12.29
CA MET A 147 13.73 1.25 -13.32
C MET A 147 14.92 0.28 -13.30
N SER A 148 14.74 -0.92 -12.76
CA SER A 148 15.69 -2.00 -12.95
C SER A 148 15.62 -2.43 -14.41
N ASP A 149 16.72 -2.28 -15.16
CA ASP A 149 16.87 -2.81 -16.51
C ASP A 149 16.61 -4.33 -16.45
N ARG A 150 15.41 -4.76 -16.85
CA ARG A 150 15.12 -6.18 -17.06
C ARG A 150 15.74 -6.53 -18.41
N ARG A 151 16.98 -7.04 -18.38
CA ARG A 151 17.51 -7.87 -19.48
C ARG A 151 17.15 -9.32 -19.25
#